data_AF-A0A1D1VER6-F1
#
_entry.id   AF-A0A1D1VER6-F1
#
_cell.length_a   1.000
_cell.length_b   1.000
_cell.length_c   1.000
_cell.angle_alpha   90.00
_cell.angle_beta   90.00
_cell.angle_gamma   90.00
#
_symmetry.space_group_name_H-M   'P 1'
#
loop_
_entity.id
_entity.type
_entity.pdbx_description
1 polymer ?
#
loop_
_entity_poly.entity_id
_entity_poly.type
_entity_poly.pdbx_seq_one_letter_code
_entity_poly.pdbx_strand_id
1 'polypeptide(L)'
;MSSRLLRQWDRWRGRNETTDRELNPHTLASGLDDYSRASHLRKDEMHVDLYCWMAYASGVMVRIAKRVGANLTVYRNTESYLKDNALLDKLHWSEEYGIYTDYGKHTHTARLERQQRNGPLPYDQLVSPLPLVRVFDAEPKLTYVNAFGYVSLVPLMLQILDPFSPMLGLLLDGLHDPERLWTD
;
A
#
# COMPACT_ATOMS: atom_id res chain seq x y z
N MET A 1 2.82 -10.22 -21.17
CA MET A 1 3.62 -10.59 -19.98
C MET A 1 2.83 -11.62 -19.16
N SER A 2 3.47 -12.69 -18.65
CA SER A 2 2.78 -13.70 -17.82
C SER A 2 2.40 -13.11 -16.44
N SER A 3 1.27 -13.51 -15.88
CA SER A 3 0.78 -13.09 -14.54
C SER A 3 1.77 -13.37 -13.40
N ARG A 4 2.76 -14.23 -13.64
CA ARG A 4 3.84 -14.53 -12.69
C ARG A 4 4.91 -13.43 -12.60
N LEU A 5 5.07 -12.61 -13.65
CA LEU A 5 6.02 -11.50 -13.67
C LEU A 5 5.48 -10.27 -12.94
N LEU A 6 4.18 -9.95 -13.07
CA LEU A 6 3.51 -8.85 -12.36
C LEU A 6 3.80 -8.84 -10.86
N ARG A 7 3.68 -10.01 -10.21
CA ARG A 7 3.82 -10.16 -8.75
C ARG A 7 5.16 -9.72 -8.16
N GLN A 8 6.18 -9.44 -8.99
CA GLN A 8 7.46 -8.95 -8.50
C GLN A 8 7.63 -7.42 -8.53
N TRP A 9 6.85 -6.70 -9.35
CA TRP A 9 7.07 -5.26 -9.60
C TRP A 9 6.24 -4.35 -8.70
N ASP A 10 5.12 -4.84 -8.17
CA ASP A 10 4.14 -4.01 -7.47
C ASP A 10 4.30 -4.10 -5.96
N ARG A 11 5.50 -4.43 -5.46
CA ARG A 11 5.77 -4.56 -4.02
C ARG A 11 7.03 -3.84 -3.55
N TRP A 12 6.85 -2.80 -2.73
CA TRP A 12 7.92 -2.22 -1.91
C TRP A 12 8.71 -3.29 -1.14
N ARG A 13 10.03 -3.12 -1.15
CA ARG A 13 10.99 -3.96 -0.43
C ARG A 13 11.47 -3.23 0.81
N GLY A 14 11.98 -3.97 1.79
CA GLY A 14 12.61 -3.39 2.99
C GLY A 14 11.67 -3.18 4.18
N ARG A 15 10.40 -3.59 4.12
CA ARG A 15 9.52 -3.66 5.29
C ARG A 15 10.05 -4.74 6.27
N ASN A 16 9.94 -4.49 7.59
CA ASN A 16 10.41 -5.42 8.63
C ASN A 16 9.33 -6.47 8.99
N GLU A 17 9.57 -7.75 8.67
CA GLU A 17 8.60 -8.82 8.90
C GLU A 17 8.54 -9.31 10.35
N THR A 18 9.61 -9.12 11.11
CA THR A 18 9.76 -9.67 12.46
C THR A 18 9.46 -8.64 13.55
N THR A 19 9.11 -7.40 13.19
CA THR A 19 8.79 -6.38 14.18
C THR A 19 7.53 -6.74 14.96
N ASP A 20 7.65 -6.71 16.28
CA ASP A 20 6.55 -6.79 17.24
C ASP A 20 6.39 -5.49 18.04
N ARG A 21 7.20 -4.47 17.75
CA ARG A 21 7.19 -3.18 18.48
C ARG A 21 6.32 -2.12 17.82
N GLU A 22 5.90 -2.37 16.59
CA GLU A 22 5.11 -1.46 15.76
C GLU A 22 3.72 -2.05 15.58
N LEU A 23 2.69 -1.19 15.56
CA LEU A 23 1.31 -1.62 15.29
C LEU A 23 1.16 -2.11 13.85
N ASN A 24 1.71 -1.37 12.89
CA ASN A 24 1.82 -1.73 11.49
C ASN A 24 3.29 -1.55 11.07
N PRO A 25 3.91 -2.51 10.35
CA PRO A 25 5.32 -2.38 10.00
C PRO A 25 5.56 -1.26 8.99
N HIS A 26 6.54 -0.40 9.23
CA HIS A 26 6.87 0.72 8.35
C HIS A 26 7.22 0.30 6.92
N THR A 27 7.01 1.22 5.97
CA THR A 27 7.36 1.08 4.54
C THR A 27 8.23 2.25 4.08
N LEU A 28 9.41 2.37 4.67
CA LEU A 28 10.35 3.49 4.45
C LEU A 28 10.65 3.76 2.97
N ALA A 29 10.78 2.71 2.16
CA ALA A 29 11.10 2.83 0.73
C ALA A 29 10.01 3.58 -0.09
N SER A 30 8.78 3.67 0.43
CA SER A 30 7.69 4.37 -0.26
C SER A 30 7.72 5.89 -0.08
N GLY A 31 8.49 6.39 0.90
CA GLY A 31 8.45 7.80 1.34
C GLY A 31 7.23 8.14 2.21
N LEU A 32 6.32 7.19 2.44
CA LEU A 32 5.20 7.28 3.38
C LEU A 32 5.43 6.27 4.51
N ASP A 33 6.35 6.61 5.40
CA ASP A 33 7.01 5.69 6.34
C ASP A 33 6.02 4.85 7.17
N ASP A 34 5.03 5.49 7.80
CA ASP A 34 4.05 4.91 8.72
C ASP A 34 2.64 4.79 8.13
N TYR A 35 2.47 5.01 6.82
CA TYR A 35 1.19 4.79 6.16
C TYR A 35 0.74 3.33 6.34
N SER A 36 -0.49 3.15 6.83
CA SER A 36 -1.00 1.82 7.19
C SER A 36 -1.12 0.92 5.96
N ARG A 37 -0.44 -0.23 5.99
CA ARG A 37 -0.51 -1.25 4.93
C ARG A 37 -0.93 -2.61 5.49
N ALA A 38 -0.76 -3.68 4.72
CA ALA A 38 -0.97 -5.04 5.20
C ALA A 38 -0.22 -5.28 6.52
N SER A 39 -0.90 -5.87 7.51
CA SER A 39 -0.34 -6.00 8.87
C SER A 39 0.72 -7.10 8.96
N HIS A 40 0.67 -8.07 8.04
CA HIS A 40 1.59 -9.19 7.94
C HIS A 40 2.28 -9.18 6.58
N LEU A 41 3.61 -9.14 6.61
CA LEU A 41 4.40 -9.10 5.39
C LEU A 41 4.37 -10.45 4.68
N ARG A 42 4.17 -10.41 3.37
CA ARG A 42 4.25 -11.58 2.50
C ARG A 42 4.65 -11.19 1.09
N LYS A 43 5.07 -12.20 0.32
CA LYS A 43 5.47 -12.01 -1.08
C LYS A 43 4.30 -11.68 -2.02
N ASP A 44 3.06 -11.85 -1.56
CA ASP A 44 1.83 -11.61 -2.31
C ASP A 44 1.21 -10.22 -2.02
N GLU A 45 1.87 -9.35 -1.26
CA GLU A 45 1.47 -7.95 -1.14
C GLU A 45 1.56 -7.22 -2.49
N MET A 46 0.55 -6.40 -2.77
CA MET A 46 0.49 -5.51 -3.92
C MET A 46 0.24 -4.09 -3.41
N HIS A 47 1.11 -3.17 -3.78
CA HIS A 47 1.11 -1.77 -3.33
C HIS A 47 0.69 -0.85 -4.48
N VAL A 48 -0.45 -0.19 -4.33
CA VAL A 48 -1.06 0.57 -5.44
C VAL A 48 -0.21 1.79 -5.82
N ASP A 49 0.39 2.45 -4.84
CA ASP A 49 1.28 3.59 -5.07
C ASP A 49 2.49 3.20 -5.93
N LEU A 50 3.13 2.07 -5.63
CA LEU A 50 4.26 1.58 -6.43
C LEU A 50 3.82 1.21 -7.86
N TYR A 51 2.69 0.52 -8.01
CA TYR A 51 2.13 0.21 -9.33
C TYR A 51 1.97 1.48 -10.16
N CYS A 52 1.37 2.51 -9.57
CA CYS A 52 1.15 3.80 -10.23
C CYS A 52 2.46 4.54 -10.54
N TRP A 53 3.45 4.49 -9.65
CA TRP A 53 4.80 5.03 -9.93
C TRP A 53 5.44 4.36 -11.14
N MET A 54 5.33 3.03 -11.25
CA MET A 54 5.85 2.28 -12.39
C MET A 54 5.10 2.61 -13.69
N ALA A 55 3.77 2.75 -13.62
CA ALA A 55 2.94 3.19 -14.75
C ALA A 55 3.36 4.58 -15.24
N TYR A 56 3.53 5.54 -14.34
CA TYR A 56 3.97 6.89 -14.67
C TYR A 56 5.39 6.91 -15.25
N ALA A 57 6.34 6.24 -14.59
CA ALA A 57 7.74 6.16 -15.02
C ALA A 57 7.88 5.53 -16.41
N SER A 58 7.08 4.51 -16.74
CA SER A 58 7.10 3.90 -18.07
C SER A 58 6.74 4.91 -19.18
N GLY A 59 5.75 5.79 -18.94
CA GLY A 59 5.41 6.87 -19.87
C GLY A 59 6.49 7.95 -19.98
N VAL A 60 7.20 8.26 -18.88
CA VAL A 60 8.41 9.11 -18.93
C VAL A 60 9.47 8.48 -19.85
N MET A 61 9.71 7.17 -19.72
CA MET A 61 10.67 6.45 -20.56
C MET A 61 10.29 6.44 -22.04
N VAL A 62 9.00 6.34 -22.37
CA VAL A 62 8.52 6.50 -23.76
C VAL A 62 8.88 7.88 -24.31
N ARG A 63 8.67 8.95 -23.53
CA ARG A 63 9.00 10.33 -23.95
C ARG A 63 10.50 10.52 -24.14
N ILE A 64 11.32 10.02 -23.21
CA ILE A 64 12.79 10.09 -23.30
C ILE A 64 13.27 9.31 -24.51
N ALA A 65 12.86 8.05 -24.67
CA ALA A 65 13.27 7.19 -25.76
C ALA A 65 12.92 7.81 -27.13
N LYS A 66 11.73 8.44 -27.24
CA LYS A 66 11.33 9.19 -28.44
C LYS A 66 12.25 10.37 -28.71
N ARG A 67 12.67 11.09 -27.66
CA ARG A 67 13.52 12.28 -27.79
C ARG A 67 14.95 11.94 -28.23
N VAL A 68 15.50 10.82 -27.77
CA VAL A 68 16.87 10.37 -28.06
C VAL A 68 16.97 9.42 -29.26
N GLY A 69 15.85 9.09 -29.90
CA GLY A 69 15.82 8.18 -31.06
C GLY A 69 16.07 6.70 -30.70
N ALA A 70 15.79 6.29 -29.47
CA ALA A 70 15.93 4.90 -29.02
C ALA A 70 14.70 4.05 -29.36
N ASN A 71 14.84 2.72 -29.28
CA ASN A 71 13.75 1.78 -29.49
C ASN A 71 12.62 2.00 -28.46
N LEU A 72 11.39 2.20 -28.93
CA LEU A 72 10.22 2.52 -28.12
C LEU A 72 9.41 1.30 -27.68
N THR A 73 9.60 0.15 -28.33
CA THR A 73 8.67 -0.98 -28.27
C THR A 73 8.48 -1.49 -26.84
N VAL A 74 9.57 -1.69 -26.10
CA VAL A 74 9.50 -2.18 -24.72
C VAL A 74 8.77 -1.17 -23.83
N TYR A 75 9.15 0.10 -23.89
CA TYR A 75 8.56 1.14 -23.04
C TYR A 75 7.09 1.39 -23.33
N ARG A 76 6.67 1.42 -24.61
CA ARG A 76 5.26 1.57 -24.97
C ARG A 76 4.43 0.38 -24.54
N ASN A 77 4.94 -0.84 -24.74
CA ASN A 77 4.22 -2.03 -24.31
C ASN A 77 4.05 -2.06 -22.79
N THR A 78 5.07 -1.64 -22.04
CA THR A 78 4.97 -1.50 -20.58
C THR A 78 4.01 -0.40 -20.17
N GLU A 79 4.06 0.78 -20.80
CA GLU A 79 3.12 1.88 -20.51
C GLU A 79 1.68 1.49 -20.77
N SER A 80 1.39 0.92 -21.95
CA SER A 80 0.06 0.45 -22.31
C SER A 80 -0.46 -0.63 -21.36
N TYR A 81 0.44 -1.48 -20.87
CA TYR A 81 0.07 -2.55 -19.92
C TYR A 81 -0.24 -2.01 -18.52
N LEU A 82 0.58 -1.09 -18.00
CA LEU A 82 0.42 -0.57 -16.64
C LEU A 82 -0.63 0.56 -16.53
N LYS A 83 -0.99 1.21 -17.64
CA LYS A 83 -2.08 2.20 -17.68
C LYS A 83 -3.45 1.61 -18.05
N ASP A 84 -3.53 0.29 -18.25
CA ASP A 84 -4.81 -0.39 -18.44
C ASP A 84 -5.63 -0.28 -17.15
N ASN A 85 -6.68 0.54 -17.19
CA ASN A 85 -7.54 0.80 -16.03
C ASN A 85 -8.27 -0.47 -15.57
N ALA A 86 -8.63 -1.38 -16.48
CA ALA A 86 -9.26 -2.64 -16.10
C ALA A 86 -8.30 -3.55 -15.31
N LEU A 87 -7.00 -3.48 -15.61
CA LEU A 87 -5.98 -4.19 -14.84
C LEU A 87 -5.77 -3.53 -13.47
N LEU A 88 -5.68 -2.19 -13.42
CA LEU A 88 -5.58 -1.45 -12.17
C LEU A 88 -6.75 -1.76 -11.24
N ASP A 89 -7.98 -1.73 -11.76
CA ASP A 89 -9.20 -2.04 -11.01
C ASP A 89 -9.16 -3.47 -10.48
N LYS A 90 -8.82 -4.43 -11.34
CA LYS A 90 -8.71 -5.84 -10.95
C LYS A 90 -7.71 -6.07 -9.81
N LEU A 91 -6.63 -5.30 -9.74
CA LEU A 91 -5.56 -5.50 -8.77
C LEU A 91 -5.77 -4.71 -7.48
N HIS A 92 -6.37 -3.53 -7.57
CA HIS A 92 -6.33 -2.53 -6.50
C HIS A 92 -7.68 -1.91 -6.15
N TRP A 93 -8.75 -2.13 -6.94
CA TRP A 93 -10.07 -1.61 -6.60
C TRP A 93 -10.78 -2.53 -5.60
N SER A 94 -11.17 -1.96 -4.45
CA SER A 94 -12.02 -2.64 -3.47
C SER A 94 -13.47 -2.21 -3.65
N GLU A 95 -14.32 -3.10 -4.15
CA GLU A 95 -15.77 -2.86 -4.23
C GLU A 95 -16.41 -2.68 -2.83
N GLU A 96 -15.84 -3.33 -1.82
CA GLU A 96 -16.31 -3.23 -0.43
C GLU A 96 -16.10 -1.82 0.14
N TYR A 97 -14.97 -1.19 -0.19
CA TYR A 97 -14.57 0.10 0.39
C TYR A 97 -14.79 1.27 -0.55
N GLY A 98 -15.00 1.03 -1.85
CA GLY A 98 -15.13 2.07 -2.86
C GLY A 98 -13.85 2.89 -3.06
N ILE A 99 -12.68 2.27 -2.91
CA ILE A 99 -11.38 2.94 -2.99
C ILE A 99 -10.34 2.07 -3.72
N TYR A 100 -9.31 2.71 -4.27
CA TYR A 100 -8.08 2.00 -4.59
C TYR A 100 -7.24 1.77 -3.34
N THR A 101 -6.68 0.58 -3.20
CA THR A 101 -5.92 0.21 -2.02
C THR A 101 -4.86 -0.86 -2.27
N ASP A 102 -3.96 -0.98 -1.30
CA ASP A 102 -3.05 -2.10 -1.18
C ASP A 102 -3.83 -3.41 -0.93
N TYR A 103 -3.24 -4.52 -1.38
CA TYR A 103 -3.75 -5.86 -1.13
C TYR A 103 -2.69 -6.68 -0.41
N GLY A 104 -3.07 -7.47 0.59
CA GLY A 104 -2.12 -8.33 1.29
C GLY A 104 -2.72 -9.08 2.47
N LYS A 105 -1.85 -9.75 3.24
CA LYS A 105 -2.28 -10.48 4.44
C LYS A 105 -2.50 -9.50 5.60
N HIS A 106 -3.76 -9.23 5.92
CA HIS A 106 -4.15 -8.15 6.82
C HIS A 106 -5.21 -8.59 7.85
N THR A 107 -5.19 -7.90 9.00
CA THR A 107 -6.20 -7.93 10.05
C THR A 107 -6.29 -6.53 10.66
N HIS A 108 -7.50 -6.11 11.02
CA HIS A 108 -7.80 -4.85 11.69
C HIS A 108 -7.71 -4.96 13.22
N THR A 109 -7.44 -6.14 13.76
CA THR A 109 -7.42 -6.42 15.20
C THR A 109 -6.03 -6.32 15.84
N ALA A 110 -5.08 -5.71 15.13
CA ALA A 110 -3.76 -5.45 15.68
C ALA A 110 -3.87 -4.40 16.79
N ARG A 111 -3.19 -4.63 17.92
CA ARG A 111 -3.07 -3.67 19.01
C ARG A 111 -1.74 -3.82 19.73
N LEU A 112 -1.31 -2.78 20.41
CA LEU A 112 -0.13 -2.81 21.28
C LEU A 112 -0.56 -3.13 22.70
N GLU A 113 -0.05 -4.23 23.26
CA GLU A 113 -0.30 -4.63 24.65
C GLU A 113 0.99 -4.55 25.45
N ARG A 114 0.90 -4.11 26.71
CA ARG A 114 2.05 -4.15 27.61
C ARG A 114 2.33 -5.59 27.96
N GLN A 115 3.54 -6.07 27.64
CA GLN A 115 3.95 -7.41 28.01
C GLN A 115 3.78 -7.60 29.53
N GLN A 116 3.16 -8.71 29.93
CA GLN A 116 3.01 -9.03 31.34
C GLN A 116 4.28 -9.70 31.88
N ARG A 117 4.66 -9.37 33.12
CA ARG A 117 5.76 -10.05 33.81
C ARG A 117 5.30 -11.43 34.24
N ASN A 118 6.03 -12.46 33.82
CA ASN A 118 5.88 -13.79 34.39
C ASN A 118 6.84 -13.94 35.57
N GLY A 119 6.30 -14.01 36.80
CA GLY A 119 7.06 -14.31 38.02
C GLY A 119 7.20 -13.15 39.02
N PRO A 120 7.71 -13.44 40.24
CA PRO A 120 7.83 -12.46 41.32
C PRO A 120 8.88 -11.38 41.02
N LEU A 121 8.64 -10.18 41.54
CA LEU A 121 9.57 -9.05 41.44
C LEU A 121 10.83 -9.32 42.29
N PRO A 122 12.04 -9.07 41.77
CA PRO A 122 13.23 -8.98 42.61
C PRO A 122 13.06 -7.86 43.64
N TYR A 123 13.36 -8.15 44.91
CA TYR A 123 13.41 -7.14 45.96
C TYR A 123 14.54 -6.14 45.62
N ASP A 124 14.28 -4.83 45.73
CA ASP A 124 15.21 -3.70 45.51
C ASP A 124 15.54 -3.23 44.08
N GLN A 125 14.73 -3.49 43.06
CA GLN A 125 14.92 -2.84 41.73
C GLN A 125 13.77 -1.92 41.33
N LEU A 126 14.09 -0.69 40.94
CA LEU A 126 13.21 0.20 40.17
C LEU A 126 12.71 -0.57 38.93
N VAL A 127 11.41 -0.86 38.90
CA VAL A 127 10.81 -1.64 37.82
C VAL A 127 10.52 -0.71 36.64
N SER A 128 11.36 -0.76 35.61
CA SER A 128 10.99 -0.17 34.32
C SER A 128 9.74 -0.87 33.75
N PRO A 129 8.78 -0.12 33.18
CA PRO A 129 7.63 -0.73 32.51
C PRO A 129 8.11 -1.68 31.42
N LEU A 130 7.53 -2.88 31.36
CA LEU A 130 7.78 -3.78 30.24
C LEU A 130 7.34 -3.15 28.92
N PRO A 131 8.01 -3.47 27.81
CA PRO A 131 7.74 -2.85 26.52
C PRO A 131 6.37 -3.27 25.97
N LEU A 132 5.82 -2.43 25.10
CA LEU A 132 4.64 -2.78 24.31
C LEU A 132 5.03 -3.80 23.24
N VAL A 133 4.15 -4.78 23.04
CA VAL A 133 4.25 -5.79 21.98
C VAL A 133 2.96 -5.81 21.19
N ARG A 134 3.07 -6.00 19.88
CA ARG A 134 1.95 -6.15 18.97
C ARG A 134 1.33 -7.52 19.17
N VAL A 135 0.03 -7.54 19.34
CA VAL A 135 -0.80 -8.74 19.43
C VAL A 135 -2.01 -8.60 18.50
N PHE A 136 -2.63 -9.72 18.18
CA PHE A 136 -3.75 -9.80 17.25
C PHE A 136 -4.88 -10.61 17.87
N ASP A 137 -6.11 -10.10 17.82
CA ASP A 137 -7.28 -10.83 18.34
C ASP A 137 -7.94 -11.73 17.28
N ALA A 138 -7.46 -11.68 16.02
CA ALA A 138 -7.97 -12.49 14.92
C ALA A 138 -6.88 -12.85 13.91
N GLU A 139 -7.01 -14.03 13.31
CA GLU A 139 -6.11 -14.49 12.25
C GLU A 139 -6.21 -13.60 11.00
N PRO A 140 -5.08 -13.11 10.47
CA PRO A 140 -5.05 -12.29 9.26
C PRO A 140 -5.40 -13.07 7.99
N LYS A 141 -6.10 -12.40 7.07
CA LYS A 141 -6.56 -12.96 5.80
C LYS A 141 -6.00 -12.18 4.63
N LEU A 142 -5.93 -12.79 3.44
CA LEU A 142 -5.62 -12.07 2.21
C LEU A 142 -6.84 -11.22 1.82
N THR A 143 -6.67 -9.90 1.83
CA THR A 143 -7.75 -8.94 1.59
C THR A 143 -7.20 -7.60 1.12
N TYR A 144 -8.09 -6.75 0.63
CA TYR A 144 -7.84 -5.32 0.47
C TYR A 144 -7.67 -4.66 1.84
N VAL A 145 -6.72 -3.74 1.96
CA VAL A 145 -6.43 -3.02 3.20
C VAL A 145 -7.36 -1.81 3.28
N ASN A 146 -8.17 -1.68 4.33
CA ASN A 146 -9.01 -0.49 4.50
C ASN A 146 -8.20 0.66 5.10
N ALA A 147 -7.44 1.37 4.26
CA ALA A 147 -6.62 2.51 4.66
C ALA A 147 -6.77 3.64 3.62
N PHE A 148 -7.93 4.28 3.61
CA PHE A 148 -8.18 5.41 2.71
C PHE A 148 -7.32 6.62 3.08
N GLY A 149 -6.63 7.18 2.09
CA GLY A 149 -5.67 8.26 2.28
C GLY A 149 -4.86 8.55 1.02
N TYR A 150 -3.69 9.18 1.17
CA TYR A 150 -2.85 9.57 0.02
C TYR A 150 -2.54 8.43 -0.95
N VAL A 151 -2.30 7.21 -0.45
CA VAL A 151 -2.04 6.03 -1.30
C VAL A 151 -3.24 5.72 -2.21
N SER A 152 -4.47 5.84 -1.69
CA SER A 152 -5.70 5.66 -2.48
C SER A 152 -5.88 6.70 -3.59
N LEU A 153 -5.26 7.88 -3.44
CA LEU A 153 -5.36 8.98 -4.40
C LEU A 153 -4.27 8.97 -5.47
N VAL A 154 -3.23 8.12 -5.36
CA VAL A 154 -2.12 8.09 -6.32
C VAL A 154 -2.57 7.86 -7.77
N PRO A 155 -3.53 6.97 -8.09
CA PRO A 155 -4.04 6.83 -9.45
C PRO A 155 -4.58 8.15 -10.05
N LEU A 156 -5.25 8.96 -9.22
CA LEU A 156 -5.75 10.29 -9.58
C LEU A 156 -4.59 11.29 -9.72
N MET A 157 -3.72 11.40 -8.71
CA MET A 157 -2.62 12.37 -8.67
C MET A 157 -1.67 12.23 -9.87
N LEU A 158 -1.44 11.00 -10.33
CA LEU A 158 -0.60 10.72 -11.49
C LEU A 158 -1.36 10.70 -12.83
N GLN A 159 -2.65 11.07 -12.82
CA GLN A 159 -3.52 11.11 -14.01
C GLN A 159 -3.53 9.79 -14.79
N ILE A 160 -3.63 8.68 -14.07
CA ILE A 160 -3.71 7.33 -14.67
C ILE A 160 -5.17 6.96 -14.97
N LEU A 161 -6.10 7.46 -14.16
CA LEU A 161 -7.52 7.15 -14.29
C LEU A 161 -8.12 7.73 -15.57
N ASP A 162 -8.98 6.94 -16.21
CA ASP A 162 -9.83 7.42 -17.30
C ASP A 162 -10.78 8.53 -16.77
N PRO A 163 -10.91 9.69 -17.45
CA PRO A 163 -11.81 10.76 -17.06
C PRO A 163 -13.29 10.38 -16.94
N PHE A 164 -13.71 9.29 -17.58
CA PHE A 164 -15.07 8.74 -17.53
C PHE A 164 -15.20 7.53 -16.60
N SER A 165 -14.13 7.17 -15.87
CA SER A 165 -14.19 6.09 -14.89
C SER A 165 -15.14 6.46 -13.75
N PRO A 166 -16.08 5.57 -13.36
CA PRO A 166 -16.92 5.79 -12.18
C PRO A 166 -16.08 5.87 -10.89
N MET A 167 -14.91 5.22 -10.86
CA MET A 167 -14.03 5.20 -9.70
C MET A 167 -13.42 6.57 -9.43
N LEU A 168 -13.21 7.37 -10.48
CA LEU A 168 -12.77 8.76 -10.35
C LEU A 168 -13.77 9.59 -9.54
N GLY A 169 -15.07 9.43 -9.78
CA GLY A 169 -16.12 10.11 -9.02
C GLY A 169 -16.04 9.77 -7.52
N LEU A 170 -15.95 8.48 -7.20
CA LEU A 170 -15.86 8.00 -5.81
C LEU A 170 -14.62 8.52 -5.07
N LEU A 171 -13.47 8.62 -5.76
CA LEU A 171 -12.28 9.21 -5.16
C LEU A 171 -12.43 10.71 -4.90
N LEU A 172 -13.05 11.45 -5.83
CA LEU A 172 -13.28 12.88 -5.66
C LEU A 172 -14.27 13.16 -4.52
N ASP A 173 -15.33 12.34 -4.39
CA ASP A 173 -16.27 12.40 -3.27
C ASP A 173 -15.53 12.17 -1.94
N GLY A 174 -14.67 11.15 -1.87
CA GLY A 174 -13.87 10.86 -0.68
C GLY A 174 -12.83 11.93 -0.37
N LEU A 175 -12.27 12.60 -1.38
CA LEU A 175 -11.33 13.72 -1.21
C LEU A 175 -12.03 14.95 -0.61
N HIS A 176 -13.29 15.20 -0.98
CA HIS A 176 -14.08 16.34 -0.50
C HIS A 176 -14.85 16.03 0.81
N ASP A 177 -14.71 14.82 1.36
CA ASP A 177 -15.37 14.42 2.61
C ASP A 177 -14.62 15.00 3.83
N PRO A 178 -15.25 15.90 4.63
CA PRO A 178 -14.64 16.48 5.82
C PRO A 178 -14.35 15.47 6.94
N GLU A 179 -15.03 14.32 6.94
CA GLU A 179 -14.82 13.25 7.91
C GLU A 179 -13.67 12.32 7.47
N ARG A 180 -13.03 12.59 6.32
CA ARG A 180 -11.94 11.78 5.77
C ARG A 180 -10.69 12.60 5.50
N LEU A 181 -10.62 13.27 4.35
CA LEU A 181 -9.40 13.89 3.84
C LEU A 181 -9.51 15.40 3.65
N TRP A 182 -10.72 15.96 3.70
CA TRP A 182 -10.90 17.41 3.58
C TRP A 182 -10.82 18.09 4.94
N THR A 183 -9.89 19.02 5.11
CA THR A 183 -9.69 19.79 6.36
C THR A 183 -9.54 21.27 6.05
N ASP A 184 -10.02 22.14 6.94
CA ASP A 184 -9.94 23.60 6.81
C ASP A 184 -8.52 24.18 6.97
#